data_AF-A0A6I1W8A4-F1
#
_entry.id   AF-A0A6I1W8A4-F1
#
_cell.length_a   1.000
_cell.length_b   1.000
_cell.length_c   1.000
_cell.angle_alpha   90.00
_cell.angle_beta   90.00
_cell.angle_gamma   90.00
#
_symmetry.space_group_name_H-M   'P 1'
#
loop_
_entity.id
_entity.type
_entity.pdbx_description
1 polymer ?
#
loop_
_entity_poly.entity_id
_entity_poly.type
_entity_poly.pdbx_seq_one_letter_code
_entity_poly.pdbx_strand_id
1 'polypeptide(L)'
;FEQSGLNFPGISVKTRDSVVFRAKHWLQQHIQTPYSLERVAQAATASPRTLLRHFKEVEGMTPLDYLHRLRVERAKQLLEVTLID
;
A
#
# COMPACT_ATOMS: atom_id res chain seq x y z
N PHE A 1 -19.38 7.04 14.92
CA PHE A 1 -19.24 6.00 13.88
C PHE A 1 -17.94 5.27 14.12
N GLU A 2 -18.05 3.96 14.26
CA GLU A 2 -17.18 3.04 15.00
C GLU A 2 -15.68 3.13 14.69
N GLN A 3 -14.90 3.52 15.70
CA GLN A 3 -13.46 3.22 15.78
C GLN A 3 -13.31 1.77 16.24
N SER A 4 -13.55 0.83 15.33
CA SER A 4 -13.29 -0.59 15.57
C SER A 4 -11.79 -0.82 15.61
N GLY A 5 -11.24 -0.82 16.82
CA GLY A 5 -9.88 -1.21 17.12
C GLY A 5 -9.67 -2.68 16.78
N LEU A 6 -9.07 -2.95 15.62
CA LEU A 6 -8.39 -4.23 15.39
C LEU A 6 -7.01 -4.14 16.06
N ASN A 7 -7.01 -4.40 17.36
CA ASN A 7 -5.80 -4.59 18.15
C ASN A 7 -5.21 -5.98 17.81
N PHE A 8 -4.35 -6.03 16.79
CA PHE A 8 -3.60 -7.25 16.46
C PHE A 8 -2.40 -7.38 17.41
N PRO A 9 -2.28 -8.50 18.16
CA PRO A 9 -1.17 -8.70 19.08
C PRO A 9 0.12 -8.88 18.27
N GLY A 10 1.01 -7.88 18.29
CA GLY A 10 2.39 -8.07 17.83
C GLY A 10 3.15 -6.84 17.37
N ILE A 11 2.52 -5.74 16.94
CA ILE A 11 3.23 -4.52 16.54
C ILE A 11 2.39 -3.28 16.89
N SER A 12 2.56 -2.77 18.11
CA SER A 12 2.11 -1.42 18.48
C SER A 12 3.10 -0.41 17.91
N VAL A 13 2.95 -0.13 16.61
CA VAL A 13 3.60 1.00 15.97
C VAL A 13 2.47 1.90 15.51
N LYS A 14 2.53 3.19 15.87
CA LYS A 14 1.55 4.22 15.46
C LYS A 14 1.14 3.96 14.00
N THR A 15 -0.16 4.00 13.68
CA THR A 15 -0.67 3.64 12.34
C THR A 15 0.10 4.28 11.17
N ARG A 16 0.59 5.52 11.37
CA ARG A 16 1.42 6.30 10.42
C ARG A 16 2.86 5.79 10.25
N ASP A 17 3.37 5.02 11.20
CA ASP A 17 4.70 4.41 11.18
C ASP A 17 4.62 2.90 10.93
N SER A 18 3.45 2.37 10.55
CA SER A 18 3.33 0.94 10.24
C SER A 18 4.06 0.59 8.94
N VAL A 19 4.53 -0.66 8.85
CA VAL A 19 5.13 -1.21 7.61
C VAL A 19 4.19 -1.04 6.42
N VAL A 20 2.89 -1.29 6.64
CA VAL A 20 1.85 -1.18 5.61
C VAL A 20 1.65 0.27 5.18
N PHE A 21 1.60 1.22 6.13
CA PHE A 21 1.48 2.63 5.80
C PHE A 21 2.66 3.12 4.96
N ARG A 22 3.91 2.83 5.39
CA ARG A 22 5.11 3.24 4.63
C ARG A 22 5.13 2.62 3.23
N ALA A 23 4.78 1.35 3.11
CA ALA A 23 4.69 0.67 1.82
C ALA A 23 3.64 1.31 0.90
N LYS A 24 2.43 1.59 1.40
CA LYS A 24 1.35 2.25 0.63
C LYS A 24 1.77 3.63 0.15
N HIS A 25 2.33 4.43 1.05
CA HIS A 25 2.83 5.76 0.72
C HIS A 25 3.91 5.71 -0.37
N TRP A 26 4.89 4.80 -0.24
CA TRP A 26 5.94 4.65 -1.24
C TRP A 26 5.37 4.21 -2.59
N LEU A 27 4.45 3.24 -2.63
CA LEU A 27 3.81 2.77 -3.85
C LEU A 27 2.99 3.85 -4.56
N GLN A 28 2.30 4.72 -3.81
CA GLN A 28 1.57 5.86 -4.37
C GLN A 28 2.53 6.86 -5.05
N GLN A 29 3.68 7.13 -4.43
CA GLN A 29 4.70 8.02 -5.00
C GLN A 29 5.42 7.41 -6.22
N HIS A 30 5.50 6.08 -6.28
CA HIS A 30 6.27 5.35 -7.30
C HIS A 30 5.38 4.55 -8.25
N ILE A 31 4.13 4.99 -8.45
CA ILE A 31 3.10 4.26 -9.19
C ILE A 31 3.53 3.86 -10.62
N GLN A 32 4.35 4.66 -11.28
CA GLN A 32 4.80 4.43 -12.66
C GLN A 32 6.08 3.58 -12.76
N THR A 33 6.75 3.32 -11.64
CA THR A 33 8.04 2.61 -11.64
C THR A 33 7.84 1.09 -11.76
N PRO A 34 8.78 0.34 -12.35
CA PRO A 34 8.75 -1.12 -12.30
C PRO A 34 8.71 -1.63 -10.86
N TYR A 35 7.82 -2.59 -10.59
CA TYR A 35 7.65 -3.14 -9.26
C TYR A 35 8.84 -4.00 -8.85
N SER A 36 9.31 -3.82 -7.61
CA SER A 36 10.22 -4.74 -6.93
C SER A 36 9.78 -4.85 -5.47
N LEU A 37 9.58 -6.08 -5.01
CA LEU A 37 9.18 -6.34 -3.64
C LEU A 37 10.27 -5.88 -2.65
N GLU A 38 11.53 -6.06 -3.02
CA GLU A 38 12.72 -5.68 -2.24
C GLU A 38 12.75 -4.16 -2.02
N ARG A 39 12.50 -3.37 -3.07
CA ARG A 39 12.47 -1.90 -2.97
C ARG A 39 11.35 -1.40 -2.07
N VAL A 40 10.15 -1.98 -2.20
CA VAL A 40 9.01 -1.63 -1.35
C VAL A 40 9.29 -2.00 0.11
N ALA A 41 9.87 -3.19 0.33
CA ALA A 41 10.23 -3.65 1.67
C ALA A 41 11.30 -2.76 2.31
N GLN A 42 12.32 -2.37 1.55
CA GLN A 42 13.36 -1.44 1.98
C GLN A 42 12.77 -0.07 2.36
N ALA A 43 11.91 0.50 1.51
CA ALA A 43 11.23 1.76 1.79
C ALA A 43 10.32 1.69 3.03
N ALA A 44 9.77 0.50 3.31
CA ALA A 44 8.96 0.24 4.50
C ALA A 44 9.79 -0.13 5.75
N THR A 45 11.12 -0.18 5.66
CA THR A 45 12.03 -0.63 6.73
C THR A 45 11.64 -2.03 7.24
N ALA A 46 11.37 -2.94 6.30
CA ALA A 46 10.91 -4.29 6.59
C ALA A 46 11.60 -5.31 5.67
N SER A 47 11.59 -6.58 6.09
CA SER A 47 11.91 -7.68 5.18
C SER A 47 10.77 -7.88 4.17
N PRO A 48 11.04 -8.45 2.97
CA PRO A 48 9.99 -8.84 2.01
C PRO A 48 8.90 -9.71 2.63
N ARG A 49 9.28 -10.68 3.48
CA ARG A 49 8.33 -11.57 4.17
C ARG A 49 7.46 -10.81 5.17
N THR A 50 8.07 -9.93 5.97
CA THR A 50 7.36 -9.06 6.92
C THR A 50 6.37 -8.16 6.20
N LEU A 51 6.79 -7.54 5.10
CA LEU A 51 5.93 -6.71 4.27
C LEU A 51 4.75 -7.52 3.73
N LEU A 52 4.98 -8.65 3.04
CA LEU A 52 3.91 -9.45 2.46
C LEU A 52 2.89 -9.90 3.51
N ARG A 53 3.36 -10.39 4.66
CA ARG A 53 2.51 -10.84 5.75
C ARG A 53 1.63 -9.70 6.28
N HIS A 54 2.22 -8.59 6.69
CA HIS A 54 1.46 -7.48 7.26
C HIS A 54 0.54 -6.82 6.24
N PHE A 55 0.99 -6.68 4.99
CA PHE A 55 0.16 -6.11 3.95
C PHE A 55 -1.06 -6.99 3.68
N LYS A 56 -0.89 -8.33 3.68
CA LYS A 56 -2.01 -9.26 3.55
C LYS A 56 -2.94 -9.23 4.76
N GLU A 57 -2.40 -9.17 5.97
CA GLU A 57 -3.19 -9.08 7.22
C GLU A 57 -4.01 -7.79 7.31
N VAL A 58 -3.46 -6.65 6.90
CA VAL A 58 -4.08 -5.34 7.04
C VAL A 58 -4.96 -4.96 5.85
N GLU A 59 -4.49 -5.20 4.61
CA GLU A 59 -5.17 -4.76 3.38
C GLU A 59 -5.88 -5.91 2.65
N GLY A 60 -5.70 -7.16 3.11
CA GLY A 60 -6.32 -8.33 2.47
C GLY A 60 -5.71 -8.72 1.12
N MET A 61 -4.66 -8.04 0.65
CA MET A 61 -4.03 -8.24 -0.67
C MET A 61 -2.51 -8.10 -0.62
N THR A 62 -1.83 -8.39 -1.74
CA THR A 62 -0.38 -8.16 -1.83
C THR A 62 -0.05 -6.70 -2.19
N PRO A 63 1.18 -6.22 -1.94
CA PRO A 63 1.62 -4.90 -2.38
C PRO A 63 1.55 -4.71 -3.91
N LEU A 64 1.76 -5.78 -4.68
CA LEU A 64 1.66 -5.75 -6.15
C LEU A 64 0.21 -5.57 -6.61
N ASP A 65 -0.72 -6.30 -6.00
CA ASP A 65 -2.16 -6.15 -6.31
C ASP A 65 -2.65 -4.74 -6.00
N TYR A 66 -2.17 -4.17 -4.88
CA TYR A 66 -2.45 -2.80 -4.50
C TYR A 66 -1.91 -1.80 -5.55
N LEU A 67 -0.67 -1.99 -6.02
CA LEU A 67 -0.09 -1.16 -7.08
C LEU A 67 -0.89 -1.25 -8.39
N HIS A 68 -1.35 -2.45 -8.78
CA HIS A 68 -2.20 -2.61 -9.95
C HIS A 68 -3.53 -1.85 -9.81
N ARG A 69 -4.18 -1.93 -8.63
CA ARG A 69 -5.39 -1.14 -8.35
C ARG A 69 -5.12 0.36 -8.46
N LEU A 70 -4.03 0.86 -7.87
CA LEU A 70 -3.67 2.27 -7.98
C LEU A 70 -3.53 2.71 -9.45
N ARG A 71 -2.88 1.90 -10.28
CA ARG A 71 -2.69 2.20 -11.71
C ARG A 71 -4.02 2.27 -12.47
N VAL A 72 -4.91 1.32 -12.20
CA VAL A 72 -6.25 1.30 -12.81
C VAL A 72 -7.06 2.53 -12.39
N GLU A 73 -7.09 2.85 -11.10
CA GLU A 73 -7.79 4.05 -10.61
C GLU A 73 -7.21 5.33 -11.20
N ARG A 74 -5.88 5.42 -11.34
CA ARG A 74 -5.25 6.57 -12.00
C ARG A 74 -5.63 6.66 -13.47
N ALA A 75 -5.68 5.54 -14.19
CA ALA A 75 -6.10 5.51 -15.58
C ALA A 75 -7.56 5.96 -15.75
N LYS A 76 -8.46 5.51 -14.87
CA LYS A 76 -9.86 5.97 -14.85
C LYS A 76 -9.95 7.48 -14.64
N GLN A 77 -9.25 8.02 -13.64
CA GLN A 77 -9.22 9.46 -13.37
C GLN A 77 -8.73 10.26 -14.59
N LEU A 78 -7.71 9.78 -15.30
CA LEU A 78 -7.22 10.45 -16.50
C LEU A 78 -8.26 10.46 -17.62
N LEU A 79 -9.01 9.36 -17.79
CA LEU A 79 -10.11 9.30 -18.75
C LEU A 79 -11.28 10.21 -18.35
N GLU A 80 -11.66 10.25 -17.07
CA GLU A 80 -12.71 11.14 -16.57
C GLU A 80 -12.35 12.61 -16.79
N VAL A 81 -11.11 13.02 -16.49
CA VAL A 81 -10.67 14.41 -16.71
C VAL A 81 -10.68 14.78 -18.19
N THR A 82 -10.30 13.87 -19.08
CA THR A 82 -10.24 14.15 -20.54
C THR A 82 -11.63 14.15 -21.19
N LEU A 83 -12.62 13.49 -20.59
CA LEU A 83 -14.00 13.43 -21.10
C LEU A 83 -14.90 14.56 -20.56
N ILE A 84 -14.42 15.35 -19.60
CA ILE A 84 -15.15 16.47 -18.99
C ILE A 84 -14.76 17.83 -19.62
N ASP A 85 -13.80 17.86 -20.55
CA ASP A 85 -13.49 19.02 -21.39
C ASP A 85 -14.44 19.13 -22.61
#